data_AF-A0A7C6MAH9-F1
#
_entry.id   AF-A0A7C6MAH9-F1
#
_cell.length_a   1.000
_cell.length_b   1.000
_cell.length_c   1.000
_cell.angle_alpha   90.00
_cell.angle_beta   90.00
_cell.angle_gamma   90.00
#
_symmetry.space_group_name_H-M   'P 1'
#
loop_
_entity.id
_entity.type
_entity.pdbx_description
1 polymer ?
#
loop_
_entity_poly.entity_id
_entity_poly.type
_entity_poly.pdbx_seq_one_letter_code
_entity_poly.pdbx_strand_id
1 'polypeptide(L)' 'MQKDTGWVEQLSGELFWDTDQAKIDPTTHARWLLEKVLEKGRWNDWLLVRTHIGRERIVSLIDSLRLDPKTRNFLEIAL' A
#
# COMPACT_ATOMS: atom_id res chain seq x y z
N MET A 1 18.38 10.73 5.60
CA MET A 1 17.59 9.47 5.63
C MET A 1 17.28 9.13 4.19
N GLN A 2 17.91 8.09 3.61
CA GLN A 2 17.69 7.74 2.22
C GLN A 2 16.23 7.25 2.09
N LYS A 3 15.44 7.89 1.22
CA LYS A 3 14.09 7.42 0.90
C LYS A 3 14.28 6.17 0.04
N ASP A 4 14.19 5.00 0.67
CA ASP A 4 14.23 3.73 -0.03
C ASP A 4 12.93 3.60 -0.84
N THR A 5 12.97 4.13 -2.06
CA THR A 5 11.81 4.27 -2.95
C THR A 5 11.68 3.06 -3.87
N GLY A 6 12.74 2.25 -3.98
CA GLY A 6 12.87 1.16 -4.95
C GLY A 6 11.94 -0.03 -4.71
N TRP A 7 11.30 -0.13 -3.55
CA TRP A 7 10.31 -1.17 -3.31
C TRP A 7 9.01 -0.94 -4.08
N VAL A 8 8.68 0.31 -4.43
CA VAL A 8 7.48 0.62 -5.20
C VAL A 8 7.57 0.02 -6.60
N GLU A 9 8.76 -0.06 -7.20
CA GLU A 9 9.01 -0.70 -8.49
C GLU A 9 8.83 -2.22 -8.46
N GLN A 10 8.84 -2.84 -7.27
CA GLN A 10 8.60 -4.27 -7.08
C GLN A 10 7.11 -4.62 -7.00
N LEU A 11 6.25 -3.61 -6.83
CA LEU A 11 4.80 -3.79 -6.86
C LEU A 11 4.35 -4.12 -8.28
N SER A 12 3.28 -4.90 -8.36
CA SER A 12 2.67 -5.34 -9.62
C SER A 12 2.32 -4.13 -10.51
N GLY A 13 2.86 -4.11 -11.72
CA GLY A 13 2.74 -2.98 -12.65
C GLY A 13 1.30 -2.64 -13.04
N GLU A 14 0.37 -3.62 -13.02
CA GLU A 14 -1.05 -3.39 -13.29
C GLU A 14 -1.72 -2.42 -12.30
N LEU A 15 -1.15 -2.21 -11.11
CA LEU A 15 -1.66 -1.24 -10.13
C LEU A 15 -1.51 0.20 -10.62
N PHE A 16 -0.58 0.42 -11.55
CA PHE A 16 -0.11 1.74 -12.00
C PHE A 16 -0.31 1.93 -13.51
N TRP A 17 -1.29 1.26 -14.12
CA TRP A 17 -1.58 1.37 -15.56
C TRP A 17 -1.82 2.82 -16.04
N ASP A 18 -2.23 3.71 -15.14
CA ASP A 18 -2.51 5.12 -15.36
C ASP A 18 -1.49 6.08 -14.71
N THR A 19 -0.47 5.55 -14.03
CA THR A 19 0.42 6.33 -13.15
C THR A 19 1.89 5.99 -13.39
N ASP A 20 2.74 7.01 -13.50
CA ASP A 20 4.19 6.83 -13.63
C ASP A 20 4.80 6.39 -12.28
N GLN A 21 5.16 5.11 -12.19
CA GLN A 21 5.62 4.45 -10.97
C GLN A 21 6.92 5.06 -10.42
N ALA A 22 7.78 5.59 -11.29
CA ALA A 22 9.05 6.22 -10.92
C ALA A 22 8.86 7.56 -10.17
N LYS A 23 7.67 8.16 -10.25
CA LYS A 23 7.35 9.43 -9.56
C LYS A 23 6.67 9.22 -8.20
N ILE A 24 6.42 7.97 -7.81
CA ILE A 24 5.72 7.67 -6.58
C ILE A 24 6.68 7.75 -5.40
N ASP A 25 6.47 8.75 -4.54
CA ASP A 25 7.08 8.81 -3.21
C ASP A 25 6.26 7.98 -2.20
N PRO A 26 6.77 6.84 -1.69
CA PRO A 26 6.02 5.98 -0.77
C PRO A 26 5.77 6.62 0.60
N THR A 27 6.53 7.65 0.98
CA THR A 27 6.29 8.39 2.23
C THR A 27 5.07 9.29 2.10
N THR A 28 5.02 10.03 1.00
CA THR A 28 3.95 11.00 0.71
C THR A 28 2.67 10.31 0.25
N HIS A 29 2.79 9.25 -0.55
CA HIS A 29 1.68 8.52 -1.14
C HIS A 29 1.30 7.24 -0.38
N ALA A 30 1.77 7.06 0.86
CA ALA A 30 1.54 5.85 1.67
C ALA A 30 0.07 5.41 1.72
N ARG A 31 -0.84 6.37 1.95
CA ARG A 31 -2.29 6.13 1.97
C ARG A 31 -2.80 5.58 0.65
N TRP A 32 -2.43 6.24 -0.46
CA TRP A 32 -2.89 5.88 -1.80
C TRP A 32 -2.32 4.53 -2.26
N LEU A 33 -1.04 4.25 -1.94
CA LEU A 33 -0.43 2.94 -2.20
C LEU A 33 -1.14 1.83 -1.43
N LEU A 34 -1.41 2.05 -0.14
CA LEU A 34 -2.14 1.11 0.69
C LEU A 34 -3.55 0.83 0.13
N GLU A 35 -4.27 1.86 -0.28
CA GLU A 35 -5.60 1.74 -0.90
C GLU A 35 -5.56 0.93 -2.21
N LYS A 36 -4.66 1.29 -3.14
CA LYS A 36 -4.46 0.56 -4.41
C LYS A 36 -4.17 -0.93 -4.19
N VAL A 37 -3.27 -1.24 -3.26
CA VAL A 37 -2.88 -2.63 -2.97
C VAL A 37 -3.99 -3.41 -2.29
N LEU A 38 -4.76 -2.79 -1.39
CA LEU A 38 -5.91 -3.45 -0.77
C LEU A 38 -7.03 -3.74 -1.77
N GLU A 39 -7.26 -2.86 -2.75
CA GLU A 39 -8.32 -3.03 -3.73
C GLU A 39 -7.98 -4.01 -4.86
N LYS A 40 -6.73 -3.99 -5.33
CA LYS A 40 -6.30 -4.67 -6.59
C LYS A 40 -4.99 -5.42 -6.48
N GLY A 41 -4.28 -5.33 -5.36
CA GLY A 41 -2.97 -5.93 -5.18
C GLY A 41 -3.01 -7.45 -5.07
N ARG A 42 -1.89 -8.06 -5.42
CA ARG A 42 -1.61 -9.47 -5.14
C ARG A 42 -1.12 -9.60 -3.69
N TRP A 43 -1.07 -10.84 -3.19
CA TRP A 43 -0.55 -11.11 -1.85
C TRP A 43 0.87 -10.57 -1.63
N ASN A 44 1.75 -10.68 -2.63
CA ASN A 44 3.10 -10.14 -2.53
C ASN A 44 3.13 -8.61 -2.46
N ASP A 45 2.21 -7.91 -3.15
CA ASP A 45 2.09 -6.45 -3.05
C ASP A 45 1.70 -6.03 -1.63
N TRP A 46 0.77 -6.77 -1.02
CA TRP A 46 0.40 -6.57 0.38
C TRP A 46 1.58 -6.77 1.32
N LEU A 47 2.37 -7.84 1.14
CA LEU A 47 3.56 -8.09 1.96
C LEU A 47 4.59 -6.97 1.82
N LEU A 48 4.84 -6.48 0.61
CA LEU A 48 5.74 -5.35 0.35
C LEU A 48 5.24 -4.08 1.05
N VAL A 49 3.98 -3.70 0.82
CA VAL A 49 3.37 -2.52 1.46
C VAL A 49 3.44 -2.62 2.98
N ARG A 50 3.08 -3.78 3.56
CA ARG A 50 3.11 -3.99 5.01
C ARG A 50 4.53 -3.86 5.58
N THR A 51 5.51 -4.40 4.86
CA THR A 51 6.93 -4.36 5.27
C THR A 51 7.48 -2.94 5.24
N HIS A 52 7.20 -2.18 4.18
CA HIS A 52 7.80 -0.87 3.97
C HIS A 52 7.04 0.29 4.61
N ILE A 53 5.71 0.27 4.62
CA ILE A 53 4.91 1.28 5.32
C ILE A 53 4.93 1.03 6.83
N GLY A 54 4.94 -0.24 7.24
CA GLY A 54 4.95 -0.65 8.64
C GLY A 54 3.57 -0.66 9.28
N ARG A 55 3.39 -1.58 10.24
CA ARG A 55 2.10 -1.87 10.90
C ARG A 55 1.49 -0.63 11.55
N GLU A 56 2.24 0.09 12.38
CA GLU A 56 1.74 1.26 13.12
C GLU A 56 1.23 2.36 12.18
N ARG A 57 1.99 2.61 11.11
CA ARG A 57 1.59 3.58 10.09
C ARG A 57 0.33 3.13 9.36
N ILE A 58 0.22 1.86 9.00
CA ILE A 58 -1.01 1.32 8.40
C ILE A 58 -2.19 1.51 9.33
N VAL A 59 -2.07 1.15 10.62
CA VAL A 59 -3.13 1.36 11.62
C VAL A 59 -3.57 2.82 11.67
N SER A 60 -2.64 3.78 11.65
CA SER A 60 -2.97 5.21 11.63
C SER A 60 -3.67 5.68 10.34
N LEU A 61 -3.54 4.93 9.24
CA LEU A 61 -4.13 5.26 7.95
C LEU A 61 -5.51 4.62 7.74
N ILE A 62 -5.81 3.50 8.37
CA ILE A 62 -7.01 2.68 8.11
C ILE A 62 -8.31 3.46 8.25
N ASP A 63 -8.46 4.25 9.31
CA ASP A 63 -9.70 4.99 9.57
C ASP A 63 -9.97 6.06 8.51
N SER A 64 -8.92 6.48 7.81
CA SER A 64 -9.01 7.46 6.75
C SER A 64 -9.40 6.82 5.41
N LEU A 65 -9.20 5.51 5.23
CA LEU A 65 -9.47 4.78 4.00
C LEU A 65 -10.94 4.44 3.84
N ARG A 66 -11.44 4.52 2.59
CA ARG A 66 -12.80 4.09 2.27
C ARG A 66 -12.79 2.61 1.90
N LEU A 67 -12.76 1.75 2.92
CA LEU A 67 -12.71 0.30 2.74
C LEU A 67 -14.11 -0.32 2.72
N ASP A 68 -14.32 -1.30 1.84
CA ASP A 68 -15.49 -2.16 1.91
C ASP A 68 -15.39 -3.12 3.12
N PRO A 69 -16.50 -3.72 3.59
CA PRO A 69 -16.50 -4.57 4.78
C PRO A 69 -15.55 -5.78 4.69
N LYS A 70 -15.38 -6.37 3.50
CA LYS A 70 -14.49 -7.52 3.31
C LYS A 70 -13.03 -7.10 3.49
N THR A 71 -12.66 -5.96 2.92
CA THR A 71 -11.30 -5.41 3.07
C THR A 71 -11.00 -5.00 4.52
N ARG A 72 -11.98 -4.43 5.22
CA ARG A 72 -11.83 -4.12 6.66
C ARG A 72 -11.60 -5.40 7.49
N ASN A 73 -12.41 -6.44 7.30
CA ASN A 73 -12.24 -7.71 8.00
C ASN A 73 -10.90 -8.38 7.68
N PHE A 74 -10.43 -8.28 6.43
CA PHE A 74 -9.10 -8.75 6.07
C PHE A 74 -8.00 -8.07 6.90
N LEU A 75 -8.06 -6.74 7.07
CA LEU A 75 -7.07 -6.00 7.84
C LEU A 75 -7.07 -6.34 9.33
N GLU A 76 -8.22 -6.66 9.91
CA GLU A 76 -8.31 -7.11 11.31
C GLU A 76 -7.54 -8.40 11.57
N ILE A 77 -7.43 -9.28 10.56
CA ILE A 77 -6.70 -10.54 10.64
C ILE A 77 -5.23 -10.36 10.22
N ALA A 78 -4.99 -9.53 9.21
CA ALA A 78 -3.69 -9.43 8.54
C ALA A 78 -2.67 -8.53 9.25
N LEU A 79 -3.09 -7.69 10.21
CA LEU A 79 -2.23 -6.72 10.89
C LEU A 79 -1.71 -7.18 12.25
#